data_AF-A0A0N1F8N6-F1
#
_entry.id   AF-A0A0N1F8N6-F1
#
_cell.length_a   1.000
_cell.length_b   1.000
_cell.length_c   1.000
_cell.angle_alpha   90.00
_cell.angle_beta   90.00
_cell.angle_gamma   90.00
#
_symmetry.space_group_name_H-M   'P 1'
#
loop_
_entity.id
_entity.type
_entity.pdbx_description
1 polymer ?
#
loop_
_entity_poly.entity_id
_entity_poly.type
_entity_poly.pdbx_seq_one_letter_code
_entity_poly.pdbx_strand_id
1 'polypeptide(L)'
;MAQVQKLATPEQLGTLVAIARTGVLDGRISAAITLLAYTTIAIEALNAKLRRAVRARGHFPTDEAAMKLLFLVLNRSEKEWKMGPREWVMAKAQFAVIFGERFTRAMAA
;
A
#
# COMPACT_ATOMS: atom_id res chain seq x y z
N MET A 1 8.52 27.26 1.63
CA MET A 1 8.97 25.92 1.18
C MET A 1 9.40 25.09 2.37
N ALA A 2 8.45 24.47 3.09
CA ALA A 2 8.76 23.48 4.11
C ALA A 2 7.49 22.65 4.37
N GLN A 3 7.69 21.37 4.67
CA GLN A 3 6.67 20.37 5.06
C GLN A 3 5.92 19.65 3.93
N VAL A 4 6.65 18.80 3.20
CA VAL A 4 6.09 17.54 2.67
C VAL A 4 7.05 16.40 3.03
N GLN A 5 7.25 16.17 4.33
CA GLN A 5 8.00 15.03 4.82
C GLN A 5 7.53 14.60 6.22
N LYS A 6 6.36 13.96 6.26
CA LYS A 6 6.08 12.94 7.28
C LYS A 6 5.73 11.65 6.54
N LEU A 7 6.74 11.09 5.87
CA LEU A 7 6.78 9.65 5.63
C LEU A 7 7.16 9.02 6.97
N ALA A 8 6.60 7.85 7.28
CA ALA A 8 6.79 7.20 8.57
C ALA A 8 8.26 7.18 9.00
N THR A 9 8.56 7.53 10.25
CA THR A 9 9.95 7.55 10.74
C THR A 9 10.55 6.14 10.66
N PRO A 10 11.89 6.00 10.52
CA PRO A 10 12.55 4.69 10.51
C PRO A 10 12.17 3.82 11.72
N GLU A 11 11.83 4.46 12.83
CA GLU A 11 11.26 3.85 14.02
C GLU A 11 9.89 3.22 13.77
N GLN A 12 8.96 3.93 13.12
CA GLN A 12 7.64 3.39 12.75
C GLN A 12 7.74 2.22 11.77
N LEU A 13 8.68 2.26 10.83
CA LEU A 13 8.99 1.12 9.96
C LEU A 13 9.56 -0.05 10.76
N GLY A 14 10.48 0.21 11.68
CA GLY A 14 11.03 -0.78 12.61
C GLY A 14 9.98 -1.41 13.52
N THR A 15 9.01 -0.64 14.00
CA THR A 15 7.89 -1.13 14.81
C THR A 15 6.95 -2.00 14.00
N LEU A 16 6.60 -1.62 12.77
CA LEU A 16 5.79 -2.45 11.88
C LEU A 16 6.51 -3.75 11.50
N VAL A 17 7.82 -3.67 11.25
CA VAL A 17 8.69 -4.83 11.04
C VAL A 17 8.67 -5.78 12.24
N ALA A 18 8.82 -5.22 13.44
CA ALA A 18 8.83 -5.99 14.68
C ALA A 18 7.47 -6.65 14.93
N ILE A 19 6.36 -5.91 14.79
CA ILE A 19 5.00 -6.45 14.96
C ILE A 19 4.73 -7.59 13.96
N ALA A 20 5.09 -7.41 12.69
CA ALA A 20 4.89 -8.43 11.67
C ALA A 20 5.81 -9.65 11.90
N ARG A 21 7.03 -9.44 12.40
CA ARG A 21 7.97 -10.52 12.76
C ARG A 21 7.48 -11.29 13.98
N THR A 22 7.00 -10.61 15.03
CA THR A 22 6.43 -11.23 16.24
C THR A 22 5.13 -11.99 15.92
N GLY A 23 4.25 -11.44 15.08
CA GLY A 23 3.02 -12.12 14.65
C GLY A 23 3.27 -13.39 13.84
N VAL A 24 4.39 -13.45 13.11
CA VAL A 24 4.86 -14.67 12.40
C VAL A 24 5.44 -15.70 13.35
N LEU A 25 6.22 -15.27 14.34
CA LEU A 25 6.82 -16.17 15.36
C LEU A 25 5.76 -16.77 16.29
N ASP A 26 4.70 -16.01 16.61
CA ASP A 26 3.56 -16.48 17.41
C ASP A 26 2.57 -17.36 16.62
N GLY A 27 2.82 -17.61 15.33
CA GLY A 27 1.95 -18.42 14.46
C GLY A 27 0.60 -17.76 14.10
N ARG A 28 0.37 -16.50 14.50
CA ARG A 28 -0.90 -15.79 14.28
C ARG A 28 -1.03 -15.23 12.86
N ILE A 29 0.09 -14.94 12.19
CA ILE A 29 0.16 -14.34 10.85
C ILE A 29 1.19 -15.12 10.02
N SER A 30 0.90 -15.52 8.78
CA SER A 30 1.87 -16.25 7.94
C SER A 30 2.91 -15.29 7.39
N ALA A 31 4.10 -15.83 7.12
CA ALA A 31 5.14 -15.15 6.36
C ALA A 31 4.62 -14.55 5.04
N ALA A 32 3.61 -15.18 4.40
CA ALA A 32 3.00 -14.67 3.17
C ALA A 32 2.24 -13.33 3.37
N ILE A 33 1.49 -13.18 4.48
CA ILE A 33 0.82 -11.92 4.82
C ILE A 33 1.84 -10.84 5.14
N THR A 34 2.88 -11.21 5.89
CA THR A 34 3.97 -10.28 6.22
C THR A 34 4.72 -9.82 4.96
N LEU A 35 5.01 -10.71 4.02
CA LEU A 35 5.61 -10.35 2.72
C LEU A 35 4.71 -9.39 1.93
N LEU A 36 3.40 -9.64 1.95
CA LEU A 36 2.38 -8.76 1.36
C LEU A 36 2.28 -7.42 2.10
N ALA A 37 2.55 -7.36 3.39
CA ALA A 37 2.58 -6.11 4.15
C ALA A 37 3.88 -5.32 3.90
N TYR A 38 4.99 -6.01 3.67
CA TYR A 38 6.29 -5.43 3.29
C TYR A 38 6.34 -4.87 1.87
N THR A 39 5.35 -5.18 1.02
CA THR A 39 5.06 -4.36 -0.18
C THR A 39 4.44 -3.00 0.17
N THR A 40 4.59 -2.52 1.41
CA THR A 40 4.52 -1.09 1.77
C THR A 40 5.37 -0.20 0.84
N ILE A 41 6.39 -0.75 0.17
CA ILE A 41 7.11 -0.12 -0.95
C ILE A 41 6.17 0.32 -2.09
N ALA A 42 5.02 -0.34 -2.31
CA ALA A 42 4.07 0.04 -3.36
C ALA A 42 3.48 1.44 -3.14
N ILE A 43 3.14 1.77 -1.90
CA ILE A 43 2.66 3.12 -1.53
C ILE A 43 3.80 4.13 -1.68
N GLU A 44 5.03 3.76 -1.28
CA GLU A 44 6.20 4.61 -1.45
C GLU A 44 6.54 4.86 -2.93
N ALA A 45 6.44 3.83 -3.77
CA ALA A 45 6.64 3.89 -5.20
C ALA A 45 5.58 4.76 -5.88
N LEU A 46 4.31 4.65 -5.46
CA LEU A 46 3.24 5.52 -5.91
C LEU A 46 3.50 6.98 -5.49
N ASN A 47 3.87 7.21 -4.23
CA ASN A 47 4.22 8.53 -3.71
C ASN A 47 5.45 9.13 -4.41
N ALA A 48 6.41 8.31 -4.83
CA ALA A 48 7.55 8.75 -5.63
C ALA A 48 7.10 9.21 -7.04
N LYS A 49 6.21 8.46 -7.70
CA LYS A 49 5.63 8.84 -9.00
C LYS A 49 4.83 10.14 -8.90
N LEU A 50 3.97 10.28 -7.89
CA LEU A 50 3.18 11.49 -7.65
C LEU A 50 4.08 12.70 -7.40
N ARG A 51 5.07 12.58 -6.51
CA ARG A 51 6.04 13.66 -6.24
C ARG A 51 6.82 14.05 -7.49
N ARG A 52 7.22 13.09 -8.33
CA ARG A 52 7.90 13.36 -9.60
C ARG A 52 7.02 14.14 -10.56
N ALA A 53 5.75 13.76 -10.70
CA ALA A 53 4.80 14.46 -11.58
C ALA A 53 4.55 15.90 -11.12
N VAL A 54 4.36 16.11 -9.82
CA VAL A 54 4.19 17.46 -9.23
C VAL A 54 5.44 18.32 -9.46
N ARG A 55 6.64 17.79 -9.18
CA ARG A 55 7.91 18.51 -9.41
C ARG A 55 8.14 18.85 -10.88
N ALA A 56 7.81 17.94 -11.79
CA ALA A 56 7.96 18.17 -13.23
C ALA A 56 7.03 19.27 -13.75
N ARG A 57 5.85 19.44 -13.13
CA ARG A 57 4.90 20.50 -13.52
C ARG A 57 5.25 21.86 -12.90
N GLY A 58 5.73 21.89 -11.65
CA GLY A 58 6.09 23.14 -10.96
C GLY A 58 4.88 23.88 -10.39
N HIS A 59 4.61 25.09 -10.87
CA HIS A 59 3.51 25.93 -10.40
C HIS A 59 2.16 25.51 -11.01
N PHE A 60 1.11 25.52 -10.19
CA PHE A 60 -0.25 25.23 -10.62
C PHE A 60 -1.11 26.50 -10.58
N PRO A 61 -1.88 26.78 -11.65
CA PRO A 61 -2.72 27.98 -11.71
C PRO A 61 -3.95 27.90 -10.78
N THR A 62 -4.42 26.68 -10.47
CA THR A 62 -5.51 26.42 -9.52
C THR A 62 -5.32 25.07 -8.83
N ASP A 63 -5.92 24.88 -7.66
CA ASP A 63 -5.90 23.60 -6.94
C ASP A 63 -6.58 22.47 -7.74
N GLU A 64 -7.61 22.80 -8.51
CA GLU A 64 -8.28 21.84 -9.40
C GLU A 64 -7.34 21.30 -10.48
N ALA A 65 -6.44 22.13 -11.00
CA ALA A 65 -5.43 21.70 -11.96
C ALA A 65 -4.42 20.73 -11.32
N ALA A 66 -4.05 20.96 -10.06
CA ALA A 66 -3.20 20.03 -9.31
C ALA A 66 -3.91 18.69 -9.07
N MET A 67 -5.19 18.73 -8.69
CA MET A 67 -6.00 17.52 -8.49
C MET A 67 -6.14 16.70 -9.78
N LYS A 68 -6.42 17.35 -10.92
CA LYS A 68 -6.50 16.69 -12.22
C LYS A 68 -5.18 16.01 -12.60
N LEU A 69 -4.04 16.63 -12.32
CA LEU A 69 -2.74 16.00 -12.55
C LEU A 69 -2.57 14.74 -11.71
N LEU A 70 -2.87 14.80 -10.40
CA LEU A 70 -2.77 13.63 -9.52
C LEU A 70 -3.69 12.51 -10.01
N PHE A 71 -4.93 12.83 -10.39
CA PHE A 71 -5.88 11.88 -10.96
C PHE A 71 -5.33 11.20 -12.22
N LEU A 72 -4.76 11.96 -13.16
CA LEU A 72 -4.18 11.40 -14.37
C LEU A 72 -2.99 10.45 -14.09
N VAL A 73 -2.14 10.80 -13.11
CA VAL A 73 -1.01 9.96 -12.70
C VAL A 73 -1.49 8.67 -12.04
N LEU A 74 -2.53 8.74 -11.21
CA LEU A 74 -3.16 7.57 -10.58
C LEU A 74 -3.78 6.66 -11.65
N ASN A 75 -4.62 7.19 -12.54
CA ASN A 75 -5.23 6.42 -13.63
C ASN A 75 -4.20 5.76 -14.55
N ARG A 76 -3.05 6.41 -14.77
CA ARG A 76 -1.96 5.80 -15.53
C ARG A 76 -1.30 4.66 -14.75
N SER A 77 -1.05 4.89 -13.46
CA SER A 77 -0.40 3.91 -12.59
C SER A 77 -1.26 2.65 -12.39
N GLU A 78 -2.57 2.82 -12.29
CA GLU A 78 -3.53 1.72 -12.20
C GLU A 78 -3.40 0.75 -13.39
N LYS A 79 -3.24 1.27 -14.61
CA LYS A 79 -3.07 0.44 -15.83
C LYS A 79 -1.78 -0.39 -15.83
N GLU A 80 -0.80 -0.03 -15.00
CA GLU A 80 0.45 -0.76 -14.84
C GLU A 80 0.32 -1.92 -13.84
N TRP A 81 -0.71 -1.90 -12.96
CA TRP A 81 -0.96 -2.91 -11.93
C TRP A 81 -1.65 -4.16 -12.50
N LYS A 82 -0.99 -4.81 -13.46
CA LYS A 82 -1.54 -6.00 -14.14
C LYS A 82 -1.27 -7.30 -13.40
N MET A 83 -0.21 -7.35 -12.60
CA MET A 83 0.21 -8.57 -11.91
C MET A 83 0.08 -8.37 -10.41
N GLY A 84 -0.79 -9.16 -9.79
CA GLY A 84 -0.90 -9.23 -8.34
C GLY A 84 0.33 -9.90 -7.71
N PRO A 85 0.59 -9.66 -6.41
CA PRO A 85 1.64 -10.37 -5.68
C PRO A 85 1.44 -11.89 -5.73
N ARG A 86 2.52 -12.66 -5.91
CA ARG A 86 2.46 -14.13 -6.05
C ARG A 86 1.93 -14.79 -4.77
N GLU A 87 2.26 -14.20 -3.65
CA GLU A 87 1.94 -14.64 -2.30
C GLU A 87 0.46 -14.40 -1.95
N TRP A 88 -0.27 -13.64 -2.78
CA TRP A 88 -1.67 -13.28 -2.53
C TRP A 88 -2.58 -14.49 -2.34
N VAL A 89 -2.38 -15.57 -3.11
CA VAL A 89 -3.20 -16.78 -3.01
C VAL A 89 -3.08 -17.42 -1.62
N MET A 90 -1.85 -17.54 -1.11
CA MET A 90 -1.59 -18.09 0.22
C MET A 90 -2.08 -17.14 1.33
N ALA A 91 -1.84 -15.84 1.18
CA ALA A 91 -2.32 -14.83 2.13
C ALA A 91 -3.86 -14.82 2.22
N LYS A 92 -4.56 -14.92 1.08
CA LYS A 92 -6.03 -14.96 1.01
C LYS A 92 -6.60 -16.19 1.72
N ALA A 93 -6.00 -17.37 1.53
CA ALA A 93 -6.42 -18.58 2.22
C ALA A 93 -6.32 -18.42 3.75
N GLN A 94 -5.25 -17.79 4.23
CA GLN A 94 -5.11 -17.51 5.66
C GLN A 94 -6.08 -16.44 6.16
N PHE A 95 -6.32 -15.38 5.38
CA PHE A 95 -7.34 -14.38 5.71
C PHE A 95 -8.74 -15.01 5.84
N ALA A 96 -9.06 -16.00 5.03
CA ALA A 96 -10.32 -16.74 5.14
C ALA A 96 -10.42 -17.53 6.45
N VAL A 97 -9.31 -18.05 6.97
CA VAL A 97 -9.27 -18.75 8.27
C VAL A 97 -9.37 -17.76 9.44
N ILE A 98 -8.62 -16.65 9.39
CA ILE A 98 -8.58 -15.64 10.47
C ILE A 98 -9.90 -14.85 10.55
N PHE A 99 -10.51 -14.53 9.40
CA PHE A 99 -11.69 -13.66 9.31
C PHE A 99 -12.92 -14.40 8.73
N GLY A 100 -13.06 -15.69 9.03
CA GLY A 100 -14.07 -16.57 8.43
C GLY A 100 -15.48 -15.99 8.36
N GLU A 101 -16.01 -15.43 9.45
CA GLU A 101 -17.36 -14.84 9.48
C GLU A 101 -17.56 -13.70 8.44
N ARG A 102 -16.52 -12.89 8.20
CA ARG A 102 -16.57 -11.80 7.22
C ARG A 102 -16.56 -12.34 5.79
N PHE A 103 -15.84 -13.43 5.54
CA PHE A 103 -15.84 -14.10 4.24
C PHE A 103 -17.17 -14.77 3.94
N THR A 104 -17.75 -15.48 4.91
CA THR A 104 -19.07 -16.12 4.74
C THR A 104 -20.15 -15.09 4.45
N ARG A 105 -20.14 -13.95 5.16
CA ARG A 105 -21.09 -12.86 4.91
C ARG A 105 -20.91 -12.21 3.53
N ALA A 106 -19.66 -12.06 3.06
CA ALA A 106 -19.38 -11.47 1.75
C ALA A 106 -19.73 -12.42 0.58
N MET A 107 -19.69 -13.74 0.78
CA MET A 107 -20.08 -14.73 -0.23
C MET A 107 -21.59 -14.96 -0.30
N ALA A 108 -22.33 -14.59 0.74
CA ALA A 108 -23.79 -14.71 0.81
C ALA A 108 -24.54 -13.44 0.32
N ALA A 109 -23.81 -12.39 -0.06
CA ALA A 109 -24.33 -11.13 -0.59
C ALA A 109 -24.13 -11.06 -2.11
#